data_AF-A0A9P6D6N9-F1
#
_entry.id   AF-A0A9P6D6N9-F1
#
_cell.length_a   1.000
_cell.length_b   1.000
_cell.length_c   1.000
_cell.angle_alpha   90.00
_cell.angle_beta   90.00
_cell.angle_gamma   90.00
#
_symmetry.space_group_name_H-M   'P 1'
#
loop_
_entity.id
_entity.type
_entity.pdbx_description
1 polymer ?
#
loop_
_entity_poly.entity_id
_entity_poly.type
_entity_poly.pdbx_seq_one_letter_code
_entity_poly.pdbx_strand_id
1 'polypeptide(L)'
;MGNEELNILPDPKQPRRLPTHSLLQPWEGDDYQYNALTKTGIDQLPEYRRKLLGAVQPAFKPLIDKWLVPLLRLFSNARHYLAWSAQDADFDGETLGGILTFEKFMKAIGAVPREIPDEFKASEG
;
A
#
# COMPACT_ATOMS: atom_id res chain seq x y z
N MET A 1 -20.14 -49.76 -12.34
CA MET A 1 -18.68 -49.56 -12.40
C MET A 1 -18.42 -48.15 -11.89
N GLY A 2 -17.77 -48.04 -10.73
CA GLY A 2 -17.60 -46.77 -10.01
C GLY A 2 -16.51 -45.92 -10.64
N ASN A 3 -16.79 -44.63 -10.78
CA ASN A 3 -15.79 -43.63 -11.12
C ASN A 3 -15.07 -43.29 -9.81
N GLU A 4 -13.94 -43.92 -9.56
CA GLU A 4 -13.03 -43.49 -8.49
C GLU A 4 -12.48 -42.12 -8.88
N GLU A 5 -13.05 -41.08 -8.26
CA GLU A 5 -12.41 -39.77 -8.18
C GLU A 5 -11.04 -39.98 -7.53
N LEU A 6 -9.98 -39.83 -8.32
CA LEU A 6 -8.62 -39.79 -7.84
C LEU A 6 -8.53 -38.64 -6.82
N ASN A 7 -8.54 -39.01 -5.53
CA ASN A 7 -8.20 -38.13 -4.42
C ASN A 7 -6.72 -37.75 -4.58
N ILE A 8 -6.44 -36.77 -5.45
CA ILE A 8 -5.15 -36.11 -5.52
C ILE A 8 -5.03 -35.32 -4.22
N LEU A 9 -4.35 -35.91 -3.23
CA LEU A 9 -3.93 -35.19 -2.05
C LEU A 9 -3.12 -33.97 -2.51
N PRO A 10 -3.45 -32.75 -2.05
CA PRO A 10 -2.71 -31.56 -2.45
C PRO A 10 -1.24 -31.72 -2.03
N ASP A 11 -0.33 -31.43 -2.97
CA ASP A 11 1.11 -31.48 -2.75
C ASP A 11 1.48 -30.65 -1.50
N PRO A 12 2.09 -31.25 -0.46
CA PRO A 12 2.42 -30.56 0.78
C PRO A 12 3.44 -29.42 0.59
N LYS A 13 4.08 -29.31 -0.58
CA LYS A 13 5.00 -28.24 -0.96
C LYS A 13 4.33 -27.10 -1.73
N GLN A 14 3.08 -27.24 -2.16
CA GLN A 14 2.36 -26.11 -2.72
C GLN A 14 1.94 -25.17 -1.59
N PRO A 15 2.33 -23.88 -1.61
CA PRO A 15 1.88 -22.94 -0.60
C PRO A 15 0.36 -22.92 -0.64
N ARG A 16 -0.27 -23.30 0.49
CA ARG A 16 -1.72 -23.27 0.65
C ARG A 16 -2.17 -21.84 0.33
N ARG A 17 -2.84 -21.65 -0.81
CA ARG A 17 -3.51 -20.37 -1.09
C ARG A 17 -4.67 -20.27 -0.11
N LEU A 18 -4.49 -19.42 0.90
CA LEU A 18 -5.58 -19.08 1.81
C LEU A 18 -6.62 -18.29 1.01
N PRO A 19 -7.92 -18.50 1.27
CA PRO A 19 -8.95 -17.68 0.65
C PRO A 19 -8.71 -16.20 0.93
N THR A 20 -8.74 -15.37 -0.12
CA THR A 20 -8.62 -13.93 0.03
C THR A 20 -9.83 -13.38 0.78
N HIS A 21 -9.58 -12.54 1.80
CA HIS A 21 -10.63 -11.92 2.59
C HIS A 21 -11.60 -11.14 1.70
N SER A 22 -12.91 -11.21 1.99
CA SER A 22 -13.96 -10.59 1.15
C SER A 22 -13.72 -9.10 0.86
N LEU A 23 -13.18 -8.36 1.83
CA LEU A 23 -12.82 -6.94 1.68
C LEU A 23 -11.71 -6.65 0.65
N LEU A 24 -10.90 -7.67 0.31
CA LEU A 24 -9.79 -7.58 -0.65
C LEU A 24 -10.14 -8.18 -2.01
N GLN A 25 -11.32 -8.82 -2.16
CA GLN A 25 -11.79 -9.35 -3.44
C GLN A 25 -11.76 -8.30 -4.56
N PRO A 26 -12.14 -7.01 -4.34
CA PRO A 26 -12.03 -5.99 -5.38
C PRO A 26 -10.60 -5.70 -5.89
N TRP A 27 -9.58 -6.15 -5.17
CA TRP A 27 -8.18 -5.96 -5.55
C TRP A 27 -7.68 -7.10 -6.42
N GLU A 28 -8.47 -8.17 -6.55
CA GLU A 28 -8.22 -9.33 -7.37
C GLU A 28 -9.13 -9.27 -8.61
N GLY A 29 -8.58 -9.52 -9.78
CA GLY A 29 -9.32 -9.56 -11.04
C GLY A 29 -8.79 -8.59 -12.10
N ASP A 30 -9.34 -8.75 -13.31
CA ASP A 30 -8.86 -8.08 -14.53
C ASP A 30 -9.47 -6.68 -14.74
N ASP A 31 -10.40 -6.26 -13.87
CA ASP A 31 -10.92 -4.90 -13.88
C ASP A 31 -9.94 -3.95 -13.18
N TYR A 32 -8.99 -3.46 -13.97
CA TYR A 32 -7.97 -2.52 -13.50
C TYR A 32 -8.55 -1.23 -12.92
N GLN A 33 -9.66 -0.72 -13.47
CA GLN A 33 -10.26 0.52 -13.00
C GLN A 33 -10.90 0.32 -11.63
N TYR A 34 -11.69 -0.73 -11.46
CA TYR A 34 -12.30 -1.06 -10.18
C TYR A 34 -11.24 -1.39 -9.11
N ASN A 35 -10.19 -2.10 -9.50
CA ASN A 35 -9.05 -2.39 -8.62
C ASN A 35 -8.34 -1.11 -8.15
N ALA A 36 -8.04 -0.19 -9.08
CA ALA A 36 -7.42 1.09 -8.74
C ALA A 36 -8.32 1.92 -7.82
N LEU A 37 -9.62 2.03 -8.13
CA LEU A 37 -10.60 2.76 -7.33
C LEU A 37 -10.74 2.21 -5.90
N THR A 38 -10.75 0.89 -5.74
CA THR A 38 -10.86 0.30 -4.39
C THR A 38 -9.59 0.46 -3.57
N LYS A 39 -8.41 0.49 -4.19
CA LYS A 39 -7.15 0.83 -3.53
C LYS A 39 -7.07 2.29 -3.11
N THR A 40 -7.48 3.23 -3.97
CA THR A 40 -7.53 4.67 -3.60
C THR A 40 -8.55 4.93 -2.50
N GLY A 41 -9.62 4.12 -2.45
CA GLY A 41 -10.62 4.14 -1.38
C GLY A 41 -10.06 3.94 0.03
N ILE A 42 -8.92 3.25 0.21
CA ILE A 42 -8.27 3.11 1.54
C ILE A 42 -7.94 4.49 2.12
N ASP A 43 -7.56 5.43 1.27
CA ASP A 43 -7.23 6.75 1.74
C ASP A 43 -8.43 7.68 1.77
N GLN A 44 -9.21 7.67 0.68
CA GLN A 44 -10.28 8.63 0.45
C GLN A 44 -11.54 8.36 1.28
N LEU A 45 -11.77 7.11 1.71
CA LEU A 45 -13.02 6.71 2.38
C LEU A 45 -12.72 6.21 3.80
N PRO A 46 -12.92 7.06 4.83
CA PRO A 46 -12.63 6.71 6.23
C PRO A 46 -13.31 5.43 6.70
N GLU A 47 -14.54 5.18 6.24
CA GLU A 47 -15.31 3.99 6.60
C GLU A 47 -14.76 2.72 5.95
N TYR A 48 -14.32 2.78 4.69
CA TYR A 48 -13.66 1.65 4.03
C TYR A 48 -12.32 1.34 4.72
N ARG A 49 -11.52 2.37 5.00
CA ARG A 49 -10.27 2.25 5.77
C ARG A 49 -10.50 1.58 7.11
N ARG A 50 -11.50 2.02 7.89
CA ARG A 50 -11.79 1.45 9.21
C ARG A 50 -12.13 -0.03 9.12
N LYS A 51 -12.95 -0.44 8.14
CA LYS A 51 -13.29 -1.85 7.89
C LYS A 51 -12.07 -2.67 7.52
N LEU A 52 -11.25 -2.18 6.59
CA LEU A 52 -10.03 -2.86 6.14
C LEU A 52 -9.03 -3.07 7.29
N LEU A 53 -8.73 -2.01 8.03
CA LEU A 53 -7.79 -2.08 9.17
C LEU A 53 -8.35 -2.89 10.34
N GLY A 54 -9.67 -2.86 10.55
CA GLY A 54 -10.34 -3.68 11.56
C GLY A 54 -10.33 -5.19 11.27
N ALA A 55 -10.19 -5.58 10.00
CA ALA A 55 -10.08 -6.97 9.59
C ALA A 55 -8.65 -7.54 9.71
N VAL A 56 -7.66 -6.69 9.99
CA VAL A 56 -6.27 -7.14 10.18
C VAL A 56 -6.16 -7.94 11.48
N GLN A 57 -5.55 -9.12 11.40
CA GLN A 57 -5.37 -9.97 12.58
C GLN A 57 -4.58 -9.25 13.68
N PRO A 58 -4.89 -9.48 14.97
CA PRO A 58 -4.25 -8.78 16.07
C PRO A 58 -2.72 -8.81 16.04
N ALA A 59 -2.12 -9.92 15.59
CA ALA A 59 -0.68 -10.09 15.47
C ALA A 59 0.00 -9.05 14.56
N PHE A 60 -0.72 -8.46 13.61
CA PHE A 60 -0.18 -7.46 12.67
C PHE A 60 -0.55 -6.02 13.03
N LYS A 61 -1.28 -5.77 14.12
CA LYS A 61 -1.58 -4.39 14.58
C LYS A 61 -0.32 -3.53 14.76
N PRO A 62 0.81 -4.06 15.29
CA PRO A 62 2.03 -3.26 15.37
C PRO A 62 2.52 -2.74 14.01
N LEU A 63 2.29 -3.47 12.91
CA LEU A 63 2.64 -2.99 11.56
C LEU A 63 1.70 -1.87 11.10
N ILE A 64 0.41 -1.96 11.43
CA ILE A 64 -0.54 -0.89 11.12
C ILE A 64 -0.11 0.41 11.79
N ASP A 65 0.18 0.35 13.09
CA ASP A 65 0.51 1.53 13.89
C ASP A 65 1.86 2.12 13.51
N LYS A 66 2.86 1.25 13.27
CA LYS A 66 4.23 1.69 12.96
C LYS A 66 4.41 2.16 11.52
N TRP A 67 3.72 1.55 10.55
CA TRP A 67 3.95 1.83 9.13
C TRP A 67 2.73 2.44 8.47
N LEU A 68 1.58 1.75 8.55
CA LEU A 68 0.45 2.06 7.69
C LEU A 68 -0.23 3.38 8.06
N VAL A 69 -0.47 3.63 9.36
CA VAL A 69 -1.10 4.87 9.83
C VAL A 69 -0.25 6.11 9.51
N PRO A 70 1.06 6.14 9.81
CA PRO A 70 1.90 7.28 9.43
C PRO A 70 1.94 7.53 7.92
N LEU A 71 2.05 6.48 7.10
CA LEU A 71 2.09 6.62 5.65
C LEU A 71 0.77 7.11 5.08
N LEU A 72 -0.37 6.59 5.55
CA LEU A 72 -1.69 7.08 5.12
C LEU A 72 -1.87 8.56 5.48
N ARG A 73 -1.39 9.01 6.64
CA ARG A 73 -1.42 10.45 6.99
C ARG A 73 -0.55 11.28 6.03
N LEU A 74 0.66 10.80 5.72
CA LEU A 74 1.56 11.46 4.79
C LEU A 74 0.93 11.62 3.40
N PHE A 75 0.35 10.54 2.86
CA PHE A 75 -0.30 10.57 1.54
C PHE A 75 -1.58 11.41 1.54
N SER A 76 -2.37 11.38 2.61
CA SER A 76 -3.56 12.20 2.75
C SER A 76 -3.21 13.70 2.74
N ASN A 77 -2.15 14.10 3.45
CA ASN A 77 -1.65 15.48 3.43
C ASN A 77 -1.19 15.91 2.04
N ALA A 78 -0.43 15.04 1.36
CA ALA A 78 0.09 15.36 0.03
C ALA A 78 -1.02 15.52 -1.01
N ARG A 79 -2.06 14.68 -0.94
CA ARG A 79 -3.24 14.83 -1.80
C ARG A 79 -4.10 16.03 -1.47
N HIS A 80 -4.21 16.38 -0.19
CA HIS A 80 -4.86 17.63 0.19
C HIS A 80 -4.14 18.80 -0.44
N TYR A 81 -2.81 18.86 -0.31
CA TYR A 81 -1.99 19.90 -0.94
C TYR A 81 -2.15 19.94 -2.47
N LEU A 82 -2.09 18.78 -3.14
CA LEU A 82 -2.36 18.68 -4.58
C LEU A 82 -3.72 19.30 -4.95
N ALA A 83 -4.78 19.01 -4.20
CA ALA A 83 -6.12 19.56 -4.48
C ALA A 83 -6.19 21.09 -4.39
N TRP A 84 -5.32 21.72 -3.59
CA TRP A 84 -5.28 23.18 -3.42
C TRP A 84 -4.27 23.87 -4.33
N SER A 85 -3.16 23.22 -4.66
CA SER A 85 -2.00 23.85 -5.32
C SER A 85 -1.75 23.37 -6.76
N ALA A 86 -2.55 22.44 -7.30
CA ALA A 86 -2.33 21.91 -8.65
C ALA A 86 -2.42 22.96 -9.78
N GLN A 87 -2.98 24.15 -9.51
CA GLN A 87 -3.10 25.24 -10.49
C GLN A 87 -1.93 26.25 -10.40
N ASP A 88 -1.08 26.13 -9.39
CA ASP A 88 0.03 27.04 -9.17
C ASP A 88 1.13 26.79 -10.22
N ALA A 89 1.64 27.86 -10.83
CA ALA A 89 2.61 27.76 -11.93
C ALA A 89 3.96 27.16 -11.51
N ASP A 90 4.28 27.25 -10.22
CA ASP A 90 5.48 26.72 -9.56
C ASP A 90 5.19 25.43 -8.77
N PHE A 91 4.06 24.77 -9.01
CA PHE A 91 3.71 23.52 -8.34
C PHE A 91 4.75 22.42 -8.60
N ASP A 92 5.42 22.00 -7.53
CA ASP A 92 6.27 20.82 -7.54
C ASP A 92 5.41 19.55 -7.54
N GLY A 93 5.11 19.05 -8.75
CA GLY A 93 4.37 17.81 -8.94
C GLY A 93 5.16 16.54 -8.65
N GLU A 94 6.48 16.60 -8.56
CA GLU A 94 7.32 15.43 -8.28
C GLU A 94 7.21 15.03 -6.81
N THR A 95 7.31 16.01 -5.90
CA THR A 95 7.25 15.76 -4.45
C THR A 95 5.96 16.27 -3.80
N LEU A 96 5.00 16.74 -4.60
CA LEU A 96 3.76 17.39 -4.15
C LEU A 96 4.06 18.53 -3.17
N GLY A 97 4.87 19.50 -3.61
CA GLY A 97 5.28 20.66 -2.82
C GLY A 97 6.22 20.34 -1.66
N GLY A 98 7.14 19.40 -1.85
CA GLY A 98 8.07 18.95 -0.82
C GLY A 98 7.45 18.00 0.20
N ILE A 99 6.18 17.60 0.08
CA ILE A 99 5.49 16.78 1.11
C ILE A 99 5.88 15.31 1.01
N LEU A 100 5.94 14.75 -0.21
CA LEU A 100 6.33 13.38 -0.49
C LEU A 100 7.78 13.32 -0.96
N THR A 101 8.70 13.41 -0.01
CA THR A 101 10.13 13.11 -0.23
C THR A 101 10.51 11.78 0.41
N PHE A 102 11.59 11.16 -0.06
CA PHE A 102 12.14 9.95 0.55
C PHE A 102 12.47 10.16 2.04
N GLU A 103 13.05 11.30 2.39
CA GLU A 103 13.34 11.64 3.79
C GLU A 103 12.07 11.69 4.64
N LYS A 104 11.01 12.37 4.17
CA LYS A 104 9.74 12.47 4.89
C LYS A 104 9.03 11.11 4.99
N PHE A 105 9.14 10.27 3.96
CA PHE A 105 8.67 8.89 4.00
C PHE A 105 9.38 8.09 5.09
N MET A 106 10.71 8.09 5.11
CA MET A 106 11.50 7.36 6.08
C MET A 106 11.25 7.86 7.51
N LYS A 107 11.19 9.18 7.68
CA LYS A 107 10.83 9.82 8.95
C LYS A 107 9.43 9.42 9.43
N ALA A 108 8.44 9.33 8.53
CA ALA A 108 7.08 8.97 8.89
C ALA A 108 7.00 7.56 9.51
N ILE A 109 7.78 6.61 9.02
CA ILE A 109 7.84 5.23 9.55
C ILE A 109 8.88 5.05 10.67
N GLY A 110 9.50 6.14 11.14
CA GLY A 110 10.54 6.11 12.18
C GLY A 110 11.81 5.36 11.75
N ALA A 111 12.08 5.30 10.44
CA ALA A 111 13.28 4.69 9.90
C ALA A 111 14.31 5.76 9.55
N VAL A 112 15.58 5.43 9.77
CA VAL A 112 16.70 6.25 9.27
C VAL A 112 17.03 5.75 7.86
N PRO A 113 17.10 6.65 6.85
CA PRO A 113 17.66 6.32 5.55
C PRO A 113 18.99 5.59 5.73
N ARG A 114 19.14 4.41 5.12
CA ARG A 114 20.47 3.79 5.07
C ARG A 114 21.35 4.67 4.20
N GLU A 115 22.58 4.89 4.62
CA GLU A 115 23.57 5.52 3.75
C GLU A 115 23.68 4.67 2.49
N ILE A 116 23.44 5.29 1.34
CA ILE A 116 23.75 4.68 0.05
C ILE A 116 25.29 4.57 0.03
N PRO A 117 25.88 3.38 -0.15
CA PRO A 117 27.34 3.26 -0.27
C PRO A 117 27.85 4.17 -1.39
N ASP A 118 29.03 4.77 -1.21
CA ASP A 118 29.55 5.81 -2.12
C ASP A 118 29.68 5.32 -3.58
N GLU A 119 29.86 4.01 -3.78
CA GLU A 119 29.86 3.34 -5.09
C GLU A 119 28.53 3.47 -5.87
N PHE A 120 27.43 3.81 -5.21
CA PHE A 120 26.12 4.07 -5.82
C PHE A 120 25.73 5.56 -5.81
N LYS A 121 26.59 6.46 -5.30
CA LYS A 121 26.30 7.90 -5.16
C LYS A 121 26.62 8.74 -6.40
N ALA A 122 26.95 8.15 -7.55
CA ALA A 122 27.30 8.95 -8.73
C ALA A 122 26.71 8.41 -10.04
N SER A 123 25.69 9.11 -10.54
CA SER A 123 25.56 9.45 -11.97
C SER A 123 24.58 10.63 -12.17
N GLU A 124 24.80 11.75 -11.50
CA GLU A 124 24.29 13.04 -11.97
C GLU A 124 25.50 13.93 -12.20
N GLY A 125 26.01 13.87 -13.43
CA GLY A 125 26.94 14.83 -14.00
C GLY A 125 26.22 15.63 -15.09
#